data_AF-A0A6N6Q9Q1-F1
#
_entry.id   AF-A0A6N6Q9Q1-F1
#
_cell.length_a   1.000
_cell.length_b   1.000
_cell.length_c   1.000
_cell.angle_alpha   90.00
_cell.angle_beta   90.00
_cell.angle_gamma   90.00
#
_symmetry.space_group_name_H-M   'P 1'
#
loop_
_entity.id
_entity.type
_entity.pdbx_description
1 polymer ?
#
loop_
_entity_poly.entity_id
_entity_poly.type
_entity_poly.pdbx_seq_one_letter_code
_entity_poly.pdbx_strand_id
1 'polypeptide(L)'
;MLRRRRQILTKVNKVVDAALFGAAFWLTHFLRSIDAIDPQNLIQNFEAYAWLLLVIVPLTPPLLEIHGYYQRPVFGSRRQSLLILGKTAAWLTLAIVIVLFFRKSELSRGVVVFYVPVAVALGFLKDELVRTMTAQRHGTQQARRRVILAGGPVDAARLERTLDLGVFGDVEVAARVDLNELSPERLADLLHRHSVNAVIIAPRQTLFGALERTIQLCELEGVEVWLLADFFQTRISHVTVAEIHGHPMLVFSAGHDASWQAIAKGVIDFAGALAMIVALSPVMLAAAIAVRLTSAGPVFFRQQRAGLNGRPFTMLKFRSMVTNAEQLKQELAALNEMSGPVFKVSNDPRVTRVGRFLRKWSIDELPQLFNVLRGEMSLVGPRPLPVDEVERFDDLAHRRRLSVKPGLTCLWQISGRNNVSDFREWVRLDLEYIDNWSLWLDIKILLFTVPAVFSGAGAR
;
A
#
# COMPACT_ATOMS: atom_id res chain seq x y z
N MET A 1 -24.81 11.89 5.22
CA MET A 1 -25.75 11.05 4.42
C MET A 1 -25.21 10.60 3.05
N LEU A 2 -24.37 11.39 2.36
CA LEU A 2 -23.92 11.10 0.98
C LEU A 2 -23.01 9.87 0.85
N ARG A 3 -22.11 9.63 1.81
CA ARG A 3 -21.27 8.42 1.83
C ARG A 3 -22.12 7.15 1.93
N ARG A 4 -23.19 7.16 2.75
CA ARG A 4 -24.11 6.03 2.92
C ARG A 4 -24.95 5.78 1.66
N ARG A 5 -25.50 6.84 1.04
CA ARG A 5 -26.23 6.72 -0.24
C ARG A 5 -25.32 6.22 -1.37
N ARG A 6 -24.09 6.76 -1.50
CA ARG A 6 -23.09 6.29 -2.47
C ARG A 6 -22.71 4.85 -2.20
N GLN A 7 -22.45 4.45 -0.95
CA GLN A 7 -22.15 3.07 -0.60
C GLN A 7 -23.30 2.11 -0.93
N ILE A 8 -24.56 2.50 -0.69
CA ILE A 8 -25.73 1.70 -1.06
C ILE A 8 -25.82 1.56 -2.58
N LEU A 9 -25.70 2.66 -3.33
CA LEU A 9 -25.71 2.63 -4.80
C LEU A 9 -24.57 1.80 -5.37
N THR A 10 -23.36 1.89 -4.79
CA THR A 10 -22.23 1.06 -5.19
C THR A 10 -22.49 -0.41 -4.90
N LYS A 11 -23.05 -0.76 -3.73
CA LYS A 11 -23.42 -2.14 -3.40
C LYS A 11 -24.49 -2.68 -4.38
N VAL A 12 -25.50 -1.88 -4.69
CA VAL A 12 -26.54 -2.24 -5.68
C VAL A 12 -25.92 -2.44 -7.07
N ASN A 13 -25.05 -1.52 -7.51
CA ASN A 13 -24.36 -1.65 -8.79
C ASN A 13 -23.48 -2.91 -8.86
N LYS A 14 -22.79 -3.28 -7.77
CA LYS A 14 -22.02 -4.53 -7.70
C LYS A 14 -22.91 -5.76 -7.93
N VAL A 15 -24.09 -5.80 -7.33
CA VAL A 15 -25.06 -6.90 -7.52
C VAL A 15 -25.59 -6.91 -8.96
N VAL A 16 -25.95 -5.76 -9.51
CA VAL A 16 -26.43 -5.63 -10.89
C VAL A 16 -25.35 -6.06 -11.89
N ASP A 17 -24.10 -5.63 -11.71
CA ASP A 17 -22.99 -6.00 -12.59
C ASP A 17 -22.68 -7.50 -12.52
N ALA A 18 -22.73 -8.10 -11.33
CA ALA A 18 -22.56 -9.54 -11.16
C ALA A 18 -23.64 -10.33 -11.92
N ALA A 19 -24.90 -9.93 -11.78
CA ALA A 19 -26.02 -10.53 -12.50
C ALA A 19 -25.90 -10.32 -14.01
N LEU A 20 -25.50 -9.13 -14.44
CA LEU A 20 -25.33 -8.77 -15.85
C LEU A 20 -24.24 -9.59 -16.53
N PHE A 21 -23.09 -9.79 -15.88
CA PHE A 21 -22.01 -10.63 -16.41
C PHE A 21 -22.39 -12.12 -16.42
N GLY A 22 -23.14 -12.59 -15.43
CA GLY A 22 -23.74 -13.93 -15.47
C GLY A 22 -24.71 -14.10 -16.64
N ALA A 23 -25.60 -13.13 -16.84
CA ALA A 23 -26.54 -13.11 -17.97
C ALA A 23 -25.81 -12.99 -19.33
N ALA A 24 -24.72 -12.24 -19.40
CA ALA A 24 -23.87 -12.15 -20.59
C ALA A 24 -23.26 -13.51 -20.97
N PHE A 25 -22.87 -14.30 -19.98
CA PHE A 25 -22.35 -15.65 -20.20
C PHE A 25 -23.44 -16.60 -20.71
N TRP A 26 -24.62 -16.58 -20.08
CA TRP A 26 -25.77 -17.35 -20.56
C TRP A 26 -26.16 -16.94 -21.98
N LEU A 27 -26.24 -15.64 -22.27
CA LEU A 27 -26.55 -15.13 -23.61
C LEU A 27 -25.50 -15.57 -24.63
N THR A 28 -24.22 -15.59 -24.25
CA THR A 28 -23.14 -16.06 -25.14
C THR A 28 -23.28 -17.54 -25.46
N HIS A 29 -23.59 -18.38 -24.45
CA HIS A 29 -23.86 -19.80 -24.68
C HIS A 29 -25.06 -19.97 -25.61
N PHE A 30 -26.17 -19.29 -25.33
CA PHE A 30 -27.36 -19.31 -26.17
C PHE A 30 -27.07 -18.90 -27.61
N LEU A 31 -26.35 -17.78 -27.83
CA LEU A 31 -25.96 -17.32 -29.16
C LEU A 31 -25.07 -18.34 -29.88
N ARG A 32 -24.17 -19.00 -29.15
CA ARG A 32 -23.26 -19.99 -29.73
C ARG A 32 -23.93 -21.32 -30.04
N SER A 33 -24.98 -21.69 -29.29
CA SER A 33 -25.75 -22.93 -29.48
C SER A 33 -26.86 -22.82 -30.53
N ILE A 34 -26.97 -21.69 -31.25
CA ILE A 34 -27.89 -21.56 -32.39
C ILE A 34 -27.37 -22.44 -33.53
N ASP A 35 -28.24 -23.23 -34.16
CA ASP A 35 -27.91 -24.15 -35.27
C ASP A 35 -27.10 -23.50 -36.40
N ALA A 36 -27.31 -22.21 -36.65
CA ALA A 36 -26.55 -21.44 -37.64
C ALA A 36 -25.06 -21.28 -37.31
N ILE A 37 -24.68 -21.38 -36.04
CA ILE A 37 -23.32 -21.14 -35.51
C ILE A 37 -22.71 -22.43 -34.94
N ASP A 38 -23.54 -23.40 -34.54
CA ASP A 38 -23.13 -24.76 -34.16
C ASP A 38 -23.94 -25.83 -34.92
N PRO A 39 -23.81 -25.93 -36.26
CA PRO A 39 -24.59 -26.86 -37.08
C PRO A 39 -24.34 -28.34 -36.77
N GLN A 40 -23.30 -28.66 -36.00
CA GLN A 40 -22.93 -30.00 -35.59
C GLN A 40 -23.33 -30.32 -34.14
N ASN A 41 -23.98 -29.40 -33.43
CA ASN A 41 -24.38 -29.54 -32.01
C ASN A 41 -23.23 -30.01 -31.11
N LEU A 42 -22.05 -29.41 -31.29
CA LEU A 42 -20.84 -29.73 -30.52
C LEU A 42 -20.85 -29.08 -29.12
N ILE A 43 -21.73 -28.11 -28.89
CA ILE A 43 -21.84 -27.41 -27.61
C ILE A 43 -22.83 -28.12 -26.71
N GLN A 44 -22.35 -28.60 -25.56
CA GLN A 44 -23.19 -29.18 -24.52
C GLN A 44 -24.25 -28.18 -24.00
N ASN A 45 -25.34 -28.71 -23.45
CA ASN A 45 -26.38 -27.92 -22.81
C ASN A 45 -25.85 -26.97 -21.73
N PHE A 46 -26.56 -25.86 -21.50
CA PHE A 46 -26.13 -24.84 -20.54
C PHE A 46 -25.91 -25.40 -19.12
N GLU A 47 -26.62 -26.46 -18.72
CA GLU A 47 -26.42 -27.13 -17.43
C GLU A 47 -24.97 -27.56 -17.20
N ALA A 48 -24.26 -28.00 -18.25
CA ALA A 48 -22.85 -28.35 -18.18
C ALA A 48 -21.93 -27.12 -17.94
N TYR A 49 -22.39 -25.92 -18.28
CA TYR A 49 -21.70 -24.65 -18.09
C TYR A 49 -22.16 -23.88 -16.85
N ALA A 50 -23.33 -24.21 -16.27
CA ALA A 50 -23.97 -23.43 -15.22
C ALA A 50 -23.08 -23.24 -13.97
N TRP A 51 -22.25 -24.23 -13.65
CA TRP A 51 -21.31 -24.13 -12.53
C TRP A 51 -20.24 -23.05 -12.73
N LEU A 52 -19.96 -22.60 -13.97
CA LEU A 52 -19.06 -21.47 -14.23
C LEU A 52 -19.64 -20.15 -13.73
N LEU A 53 -20.95 -20.05 -13.52
CA LEU A 53 -21.56 -18.88 -12.87
C LEU A 53 -21.07 -18.72 -11.43
N LEU A 54 -20.71 -19.82 -10.75
CA LEU A 54 -20.08 -19.79 -9.42
C LEU A 54 -18.69 -19.16 -9.43
N VAL A 55 -18.08 -18.99 -10.61
CA VAL A 55 -16.81 -18.29 -10.80
C VAL A 55 -17.07 -16.87 -11.28
N ILE A 56 -17.91 -16.71 -12.31
CA ILE A 56 -18.17 -15.42 -12.98
C ILE A 56 -18.86 -14.42 -12.04
N VAL A 57 -19.96 -14.82 -11.41
CA VAL A 57 -20.79 -13.92 -10.60
C VAL A 57 -20.01 -13.36 -9.40
N PRO A 58 -19.31 -14.17 -8.57
CA PRO A 58 -18.57 -13.62 -7.43
C PRO A 58 -17.27 -12.90 -7.81
N LEU A 59 -16.58 -13.28 -8.90
CA LEU A 59 -15.34 -12.61 -9.30
C LEU A 59 -15.56 -11.27 -10.03
N THR A 60 -16.74 -11.06 -10.62
CA THR A 60 -17.01 -9.83 -11.40
C THR A 60 -16.89 -8.56 -10.56
N PRO A 61 -17.57 -8.39 -9.40
CA PRO A 61 -17.50 -7.15 -8.65
C PRO A 61 -16.10 -6.81 -8.10
N PRO A 62 -15.32 -7.76 -7.53
CA PRO A 62 -13.94 -7.49 -7.11
C PRO A 62 -13.04 -7.05 -8.26
N LEU A 63 -13.13 -7.68 -9.44
CA LEU A 63 -12.31 -7.30 -10.59
C LEU A 63 -12.67 -5.92 -11.13
N LEU A 64 -13.97 -5.60 -11.21
CA LEU A 64 -14.42 -4.25 -11.56
C LEU A 64 -13.94 -3.21 -10.55
N GLU A 65 -13.91 -3.55 -9.25
CA GLU A 65 -13.41 -2.68 -8.19
C GLU A 65 -11.91 -2.45 -8.27
N ILE A 66 -11.11 -3.49 -8.48
CA ILE A 66 -9.65 -3.41 -8.68
C ILE A 66 -9.31 -2.53 -9.87
N HIS A 67 -10.08 -2.61 -10.96
CA HIS A 67 -9.90 -1.75 -12.13
C HIS A 67 -10.52 -0.34 -12.00
N GLY A 68 -11.09 0.00 -10.84
CA GLY A 68 -11.60 1.35 -10.56
C GLY A 68 -12.97 1.66 -11.17
N TYR A 69 -13.74 0.66 -11.63
CA TYR A 69 -15.04 0.86 -12.28
C TYR A 69 -16.05 1.60 -11.39
N TYR A 70 -16.05 1.34 -10.07
CA TYR A 70 -16.99 1.96 -9.12
C TYR A 70 -16.53 3.32 -8.58
N GLN A 71 -15.27 3.69 -8.81
CA GLN A 71 -14.70 4.95 -8.32
C GLN A 71 -14.81 6.06 -9.37
N ARG A 72 -15.03 5.70 -10.64
CA ARG A 72 -15.11 6.63 -11.76
C ARG A 72 -16.33 7.58 -11.69
N PRO A 73 -16.23 8.79 -12.25
CA PRO A 73 -17.38 9.67 -12.44
C PRO A 73 -18.34 9.11 -13.50
N VAL A 74 -19.65 9.33 -13.30
CA VAL A 74 -20.71 8.83 -14.20
C VAL A 74 -20.54 9.39 -15.62
N PHE A 75 -20.14 10.65 -15.77
CA PHE A 75 -19.91 11.28 -17.07
C PHE A 75 -18.45 11.19 -17.54
N GLY A 76 -17.64 10.29 -16.98
CA GLY A 76 -16.24 10.08 -17.39
C GLY A 76 -16.09 9.57 -18.84
N SER A 77 -14.86 9.45 -19.32
CA SER A 77 -14.58 9.05 -20.71
C SER A 77 -15.20 7.70 -21.11
N ARG A 78 -15.90 7.66 -22.25
CA ARG A 78 -16.45 6.42 -22.84
C ARG A 78 -15.35 5.41 -23.18
N ARG A 79 -14.20 5.88 -23.66
CA ARG A 79 -13.04 5.02 -23.97
C ARG A 79 -12.50 4.33 -22.71
N GLN A 80 -12.40 5.06 -21.60
CA GLN A 80 -11.96 4.51 -20.32
C GLN A 80 -12.93 3.42 -19.82
N SER A 81 -14.23 3.62 -20.03
CA SER A 81 -15.27 2.65 -19.68
C SER A 81 -15.09 1.32 -20.43
N LEU A 82 -14.90 1.40 -21.75
CA LEU A 82 -14.63 0.23 -22.58
C LEU A 82 -13.35 -0.50 -22.18
N LEU A 83 -12.27 0.24 -21.89
CA LEU A 83 -11.00 -0.35 -21.48
C LEU A 83 -11.11 -1.11 -20.14
N ILE A 84 -11.82 -0.54 -19.16
CA ILE A 84 -12.01 -1.19 -17.85
C ILE A 84 -12.86 -2.46 -17.99
N LEU A 85 -13.97 -2.39 -18.74
CA LEU A 85 -14.83 -3.54 -19.00
C LEU A 85 -14.07 -4.64 -19.76
N GLY A 86 -13.30 -4.26 -20.77
CA GLY A 86 -12.47 -5.20 -21.55
C GLY A 86 -11.40 -5.89 -20.71
N LYS A 87 -10.67 -5.14 -19.87
CA LYS A 87 -9.70 -5.72 -18.91
C LYS A 87 -10.37 -6.70 -17.95
N THR A 88 -11.54 -6.34 -17.43
CA THR A 88 -12.29 -7.19 -16.49
C THR A 88 -12.78 -8.48 -17.16
N ALA A 89 -13.34 -8.38 -18.36
CA ALA A 89 -13.76 -9.54 -19.14
C ALA A 89 -12.57 -10.46 -19.49
N ALA A 90 -11.40 -9.90 -19.82
CA ALA A 90 -10.19 -10.68 -20.08
C ALA A 90 -9.69 -11.43 -18.84
N TRP A 91 -9.64 -10.77 -17.68
CA TRP A 91 -9.27 -11.42 -16.40
C TRP A 91 -10.24 -12.51 -15.98
N LEU A 92 -11.56 -12.30 -16.16
CA LEU A 92 -12.57 -13.33 -15.94
C LEU A 92 -12.39 -14.52 -16.87
N THR A 93 -12.12 -14.26 -18.15
CA THR A 93 -11.84 -15.30 -19.15
C THR A 93 -10.62 -16.13 -18.75
N LEU A 94 -9.54 -15.47 -18.32
CA LEU A 94 -8.35 -16.14 -17.81
C LEU A 94 -8.67 -17.01 -16.59
N ALA A 95 -9.43 -16.50 -15.62
CA ALA A 95 -9.85 -17.27 -14.45
C ALA A 95 -10.68 -18.51 -14.83
N ILE A 96 -11.63 -18.36 -15.75
CA ILE A 96 -12.42 -19.48 -16.29
C ILE A 96 -11.50 -20.52 -16.95
N VAL A 97 -10.58 -20.09 -17.82
CA VAL A 97 -9.64 -21.00 -18.51
C VAL A 97 -8.78 -21.78 -17.52
N ILE A 98 -8.28 -21.12 -16.47
CA ILE A 98 -7.51 -21.77 -15.40
C ILE A 98 -8.36 -22.83 -14.69
N VAL A 99 -9.59 -22.50 -14.31
CA VAL A 99 -10.48 -23.45 -13.63
C VAL A 99 -10.83 -24.64 -14.53
N LEU A 100 -11.10 -24.40 -15.82
CA LEU A 100 -11.34 -25.45 -16.81
C LEU A 100 -10.12 -26.36 -16.98
N PHE A 101 -8.91 -25.79 -16.96
CA PHE A 101 -7.65 -26.53 -17.04
C PHE A 101 -7.46 -27.47 -15.84
N PHE A 102 -7.60 -26.96 -14.61
CA PHE A 102 -7.46 -27.77 -13.40
C PHE A 102 -8.53 -28.85 -13.27
N ARG A 103 -9.76 -28.56 -13.73
CA ARG A 103 -10.86 -29.53 -13.73
C ARG A 103 -10.77 -30.56 -14.87
N LYS A 104 -9.82 -30.39 -15.81
CA LYS A 104 -9.72 -31.22 -17.03
C LYS A 104 -11.06 -31.32 -17.78
N SER A 105 -11.78 -30.21 -17.87
CA SER A 105 -13.12 -30.16 -18.45
C SER A 105 -13.08 -30.09 -19.98
N GLU A 106 -13.95 -30.84 -20.65
CA GLU A 106 -14.06 -30.86 -22.13
C GLU A 106 -15.02 -29.79 -22.69
N LEU A 107 -15.31 -28.74 -21.92
CA LEU A 107 -16.22 -27.67 -22.36
C LEU A 107 -15.62 -26.85 -23.51
N SER A 108 -16.48 -26.35 -24.39
CA SER A 108 -16.06 -25.57 -25.54
C SER A 108 -15.43 -24.25 -25.11
N ARG A 109 -14.13 -24.11 -25.34
CA ARG A 109 -13.37 -22.86 -25.10
C ARG A 109 -13.87 -21.71 -25.98
N GLY A 110 -14.53 -22.02 -27.10
CA GLY A 110 -15.15 -21.03 -27.97
C GLY A 110 -16.22 -20.21 -27.24
N VAL A 111 -17.06 -20.84 -26.41
CA VAL A 111 -18.07 -20.12 -25.60
C VAL A 111 -17.40 -19.11 -24.66
N VAL A 112 -16.25 -19.48 -24.08
CA VAL A 112 -15.48 -18.63 -23.16
C VAL A 112 -14.82 -17.45 -23.88
N VAL A 113 -14.35 -17.64 -25.12
CA VAL A 113 -13.75 -16.54 -25.91
C VAL A 113 -14.83 -15.56 -26.41
N PHE A 114 -15.97 -16.06 -26.90
CA PHE A 114 -17.08 -15.24 -27.38
C PHE A 114 -17.79 -14.47 -26.26
N TYR A 115 -17.57 -14.83 -25.01
CA TYR A 115 -18.13 -14.16 -23.85
C TYR A 115 -17.61 -12.73 -23.68
N VAL A 116 -16.33 -12.49 -24.03
CA VAL A 116 -15.68 -11.18 -23.86
C VAL A 116 -16.44 -10.04 -24.56
N PRO A 117 -16.71 -10.10 -25.88
CA PRO A 117 -17.41 -9.01 -26.55
C PRO A 117 -18.85 -8.81 -26.03
N VAL A 118 -19.57 -9.89 -25.69
CA VAL A 118 -20.94 -9.80 -25.17
C VAL A 118 -20.97 -9.15 -23.78
N ALA A 119 -20.07 -9.53 -22.89
CA ALA A 119 -19.94 -8.94 -21.56
C ALA A 119 -19.58 -7.44 -21.62
N VAL A 120 -18.64 -7.08 -22.50
CA VAL A 120 -18.27 -5.66 -22.72
C VAL A 120 -19.45 -4.87 -23.29
N ALA A 121 -20.18 -5.41 -24.27
CA ALA A 121 -21.33 -4.75 -24.88
C ALA A 121 -22.45 -4.50 -23.88
N LEU A 122 -22.84 -5.51 -23.09
CA LEU A 122 -23.88 -5.38 -22.07
C LEU A 122 -23.47 -4.43 -20.94
N GLY A 123 -22.22 -4.52 -20.47
CA GLY A 123 -21.67 -3.61 -19.47
C GLY A 123 -21.64 -2.16 -19.95
N PHE A 124 -21.32 -1.94 -21.23
CA PHE A 124 -21.31 -0.62 -21.86
C PHE A 124 -22.73 -0.08 -22.06
N LEU A 125 -23.67 -0.91 -22.49
CA LEU A 125 -25.08 -0.53 -22.63
C LEU A 125 -25.68 -0.10 -21.28
N LYS A 126 -25.40 -0.86 -20.22
CA LYS A 126 -25.79 -0.51 -18.85
C LYS A 126 -25.19 0.84 -18.44
N ASP A 127 -23.92 1.10 -18.79
CA ASP A 127 -23.27 2.37 -18.48
C ASP A 127 -23.94 3.55 -19.21
N GLU A 128 -24.25 3.41 -20.50
CA GLU A 128 -24.93 4.45 -21.28
C GLU A 128 -26.37 4.68 -20.79
N LEU A 129 -27.06 3.62 -20.34
CA LEU A 129 -28.38 3.73 -19.73
C LEU A 129 -28.31 4.53 -18.40
N VAL A 130 -27.34 4.23 -17.54
CA VAL A 130 -27.15 4.97 -16.29
C VAL A 130 -26.82 6.43 -16.57
N ARG A 131 -25.96 6.70 -17.56
CA ARG A 131 -25.62 8.08 -17.99
C ARG A 131 -26.85 8.84 -18.46
N THR A 132 -27.63 8.26 -19.37
CA THR A 132 -28.83 8.89 -19.93
C THR A 132 -29.91 9.11 -18.88
N MET A 133 -30.20 8.11 -18.03
CA MET A 133 -31.15 8.26 -16.93
C MET A 133 -30.72 9.33 -15.92
N THR A 134 -29.42 9.43 -15.64
CA THR A 134 -28.88 10.46 -14.74
C THR A 134 -29.00 11.85 -15.38
N ALA A 135 -28.70 11.97 -16.68
CA ALA A 135 -28.82 13.22 -17.43
C ALA A 135 -30.29 13.69 -17.62
N GLN A 136 -31.24 12.76 -17.71
CA GLN A 136 -32.67 13.08 -17.84
C GLN A 136 -33.31 13.47 -16.50
N ARG A 137 -32.94 12.79 -15.40
CA ARG A 137 -33.46 13.11 -14.06
C ARG A 137 -32.90 14.42 -13.50
N HIS A 138 -31.68 14.76 -13.90
CA HIS A 138 -31.01 15.99 -13.55
C HIS A 138 -30.70 16.70 -14.85
N GLY A 139 -31.66 17.50 -15.37
CA GLY A 139 -31.47 18.29 -16.59
C GLY A 139 -30.08 18.90 -16.59
N THR A 140 -29.38 18.84 -17.72
CA THR A 140 -27.91 18.85 -17.91
C THR A 140 -27.07 19.81 -17.02
N GLN A 141 -27.67 20.86 -16.45
CA GLN A 141 -27.08 21.79 -15.47
C GLN A 141 -27.11 21.30 -14.00
N GLN A 142 -28.10 20.51 -13.57
CA GLN A 142 -28.18 19.95 -12.21
C GLN A 142 -27.32 18.69 -12.00
N ALA A 143 -26.84 18.08 -13.09
CA ALA A 143 -25.94 16.93 -12.99
C ALA A 143 -24.53 17.34 -12.52
N ARG A 144 -24.16 18.62 -12.69
CA ARG A 144 -22.92 19.19 -12.17
C ARG A 144 -23.21 19.87 -10.84
N ARG A 145 -22.41 19.58 -9.81
CA ARG A 145 -22.56 20.26 -8.51
C ARG A 145 -22.03 21.68 -8.65
N ARG A 146 -22.88 22.68 -8.44
CA ARG A 146 -22.44 24.08 -8.41
C ARG A 146 -21.83 24.37 -7.05
N VAL A 147 -20.60 24.86 -7.02
CA VAL A 147 -19.87 25.10 -5.78
C VAL A 147 -19.31 26.51 -5.71
N ILE A 148 -19.19 27.01 -4.47
CA ILE A 148 -18.38 28.19 -4.16
C ILE A 148 -17.03 27.71 -3.66
N LEU A 149 -15.95 28.27 -4.20
CA LEU A 149 -14.60 28.06 -3.67
C LEU A 149 -14.29 29.16 -2.66
N ALA A 150 -14.02 28.75 -1.43
CA ALA A 150 -13.85 29.61 -0.28
C ALA A 150 -12.43 29.45 0.27
N GLY A 151 -11.58 30.45 0.07
CA GLY A 151 -10.17 30.42 0.47
C GLY A 151 -9.39 31.57 -0.17
N GLY A 152 -8.16 31.78 0.30
CA GLY A 152 -7.30 32.82 -0.26
C GLY A 152 -7.03 32.60 -1.76
N PRO A 153 -6.58 33.63 -2.50
CA PRO A 153 -6.43 33.59 -3.96
C PRO A 153 -5.47 32.47 -4.44
N VAL A 154 -4.44 32.16 -3.65
CA VAL A 154 -3.49 31.07 -3.94
C VAL A 154 -4.13 29.69 -3.80
N ASP A 155 -4.97 29.51 -2.77
CA ASP A 155 -5.61 28.23 -2.48
C ASP A 155 -6.76 27.95 -3.45
N ALA A 156 -7.54 28.97 -3.81
CA ALA A 156 -8.58 28.88 -4.84
C ALA A 156 -7.99 28.44 -6.19
N ALA A 157 -6.88 29.05 -6.63
CA ALA A 157 -6.20 28.68 -7.87
C ALA A 157 -5.66 27.23 -7.85
N ARG A 158 -5.15 26.77 -6.71
CA ARG A 158 -4.69 25.38 -6.53
C ARG A 158 -5.84 24.38 -6.57
N LEU A 159 -6.96 24.73 -5.94
CA LEU A 159 -8.16 23.92 -5.89
C LEU A 159 -8.77 23.76 -7.29
N GLU A 160 -8.80 24.83 -8.09
CA GLU A 160 -9.24 24.78 -9.49
C GLU A 160 -8.43 23.81 -10.33
N ARG A 161 -7.10 23.86 -10.25
CA ARG A 161 -6.25 22.87 -10.94
C ARG A 161 -6.60 21.44 -10.51
N THR A 162 -6.97 21.24 -9.25
CA THR A 162 -7.35 19.91 -8.75
C THR A 162 -8.74 19.49 -9.24
N LEU A 163 -9.67 20.44 -9.38
CA LEU A 163 -11.01 20.25 -9.92
C LEU A 163 -10.98 19.94 -11.42
N ASP A 164 -10.15 20.66 -12.20
CA ASP A 164 -9.96 20.44 -13.64
C ASP A 164 -9.36 19.06 -13.95
N LEU A 165 -8.59 18.50 -13.02
CA LEU A 165 -8.07 17.12 -13.10
C LEU A 165 -9.16 16.06 -12.84
N GLY A 166 -10.41 16.46 -12.59
CA GLY A 166 -11.57 15.58 -12.45
C GLY A 166 -11.64 14.83 -11.10
N VAL A 167 -10.88 15.26 -10.09
CA VAL A 167 -10.73 14.56 -8.80
C VAL A 167 -12.02 14.57 -7.97
N PHE A 168 -12.80 15.65 -8.05
CA PHE A 168 -14.07 15.80 -7.30
C PHE A 168 -15.32 15.47 -8.12
N GLY A 169 -15.15 14.91 -9.34
CA GLY A 169 -16.24 14.69 -10.28
C GLY A 169 -16.66 15.96 -11.01
N ASP A 170 -17.86 15.94 -11.62
CA ASP A 170 -18.41 17.07 -12.38
C ASP A 170 -18.85 18.21 -11.45
N VAL A 171 -17.93 19.12 -11.16
CA VAL A 171 -18.14 20.31 -10.32
C VAL A 171 -18.08 21.57 -11.20
N GLU A 172 -19.02 22.50 -11.01
CA GLU A 172 -19.03 23.81 -11.65
C GLU A 172 -18.73 24.89 -10.60
N VAL A 173 -17.69 25.67 -10.82
CA VAL A 173 -17.34 26.78 -9.93
C VAL A 173 -18.25 27.97 -10.23
N ALA A 174 -19.16 28.28 -9.31
CA ALA A 174 -20.13 29.37 -9.46
C ALA A 174 -19.59 30.71 -8.96
N ALA A 175 -18.78 30.70 -7.90
CA ALA A 175 -18.15 31.90 -7.34
C ALA A 175 -16.86 31.56 -6.58
N ARG A 176 -16.01 32.58 -6.39
CA ARG A 176 -14.76 32.52 -5.61
C ARG A 176 -14.84 33.58 -4.52
N VAL A 177 -14.50 33.19 -3.29
CA VAL A 177 -14.55 34.10 -2.15
C VAL A 177 -13.35 33.90 -1.22
N ASP A 178 -12.82 35.00 -0.70
CA ASP A 178 -11.88 34.95 0.41
C ASP A 178 -12.65 35.06 1.73
N LEU A 179 -12.62 34.02 2.54
CA LEU A 179 -13.33 33.97 3.82
C LEU A 179 -12.78 34.95 4.86
N ASN A 180 -11.56 35.45 4.70
CA ASN A 180 -11.00 36.44 5.63
C ASN A 180 -11.58 37.83 5.39
N GLU A 181 -12.01 38.13 4.16
CA GLU A 181 -12.52 39.45 3.75
C GLU A 181 -14.04 39.47 3.55
N LEU A 182 -14.67 38.30 3.45
CA LEU A 182 -16.10 38.16 3.18
C LEU A 182 -16.94 38.23 4.46
N SER A 183 -18.00 39.06 4.44
CA SER A 183 -19.00 39.07 5.50
C SER A 183 -19.99 37.90 5.35
N PRO A 184 -20.57 37.37 6.45
CA PRO A 184 -21.55 36.28 6.40
C PRO A 184 -22.77 36.60 5.53
N GLU A 185 -23.23 37.84 5.54
CA GLU A 185 -24.42 38.29 4.79
C GLU A 185 -24.16 38.20 3.28
N ARG A 186 -22.94 38.55 2.85
CA ARG A 186 -22.54 38.48 1.45
C ARG A 186 -22.34 37.03 1.00
N LEU A 187 -21.91 36.14 1.90
CA LEU A 187 -21.89 34.72 1.63
C LEU A 187 -23.32 34.18 1.42
N ALA A 188 -24.26 34.53 2.30
CA ALA A 188 -25.66 34.12 2.17
C ALA A 188 -26.27 34.58 0.83
N ASP A 189 -26.05 35.84 0.45
CA ASP A 189 -26.50 36.38 -0.84
C ASP A 189 -25.91 35.60 -2.03
N LEU A 190 -24.64 35.19 -1.97
CA LEU A 190 -24.04 34.33 -2.99
C LEU A 190 -24.64 32.92 -3.00
N LEU A 191 -24.92 32.33 -1.82
CA LEU A 191 -25.58 31.03 -1.72
C LEU A 191 -26.95 31.06 -2.41
N HIS A 192 -27.74 32.12 -2.17
CA HIS A 192 -29.07 32.31 -2.75
C HIS A 192 -29.01 32.61 -4.26
N ARG A 193 -28.15 33.52 -4.70
CA ARG A 193 -28.05 33.94 -6.13
C ARG A 193 -27.55 32.82 -7.04
N HIS A 194 -26.60 32.03 -6.56
CA HIS A 194 -25.98 31.00 -7.37
C HIS A 194 -26.60 29.61 -7.18
N SER A 195 -27.60 29.46 -6.29
CA SER A 195 -28.25 28.18 -5.99
C SER A 195 -27.23 27.04 -5.83
N VAL A 196 -26.16 27.30 -5.08
CA VAL A 196 -25.04 26.35 -4.97
C VAL A 196 -25.40 25.17 -4.08
N ASN A 197 -24.82 24.00 -4.38
CA ASN A 197 -25.07 22.78 -3.65
C ASN A 197 -24.02 22.49 -2.59
N ALA A 198 -22.82 23.07 -2.72
CA ALA A 198 -21.77 22.93 -1.75
C ALA A 198 -20.82 24.14 -1.72
N VAL A 199 -20.12 24.32 -0.60
CA VAL A 199 -19.01 25.26 -0.44
C VAL A 199 -17.73 24.46 -0.17
N ILE A 200 -16.70 24.64 -1.00
CA ILE A 200 -15.40 23.98 -0.79
C ILE A 200 -14.47 24.99 -0.11
N ILE A 201 -14.03 24.68 1.10
CA ILE A 201 -13.17 25.54 1.90
C ILE A 201 -11.72 25.04 1.89
N ALA A 202 -10.80 25.93 1.54
CA ALA A 202 -9.36 25.71 1.60
C ALA A 202 -8.76 26.58 2.72
N PRO A 203 -8.55 26.03 3.94
CA PRO A 203 -8.40 26.85 5.14
C PRO A 203 -6.96 27.29 5.45
N ARG A 204 -5.99 27.12 4.53
CA ARG A 204 -4.55 27.33 4.81
C ARG A 204 -4.21 28.68 5.43
N GLN A 205 -4.87 29.73 4.98
CA GLN A 205 -4.68 31.09 5.48
C GLN A 205 -5.98 31.65 6.10
N THR A 206 -7.00 30.82 6.26
CA THR A 206 -8.30 31.25 6.77
C THR A 206 -8.30 31.23 8.30
N LEU A 207 -8.74 32.32 8.90
CA LEU A 207 -8.91 32.39 10.35
C LEU A 207 -9.95 31.36 10.81
N PHE A 208 -9.63 30.58 11.87
CA PHE A 208 -10.55 29.57 12.42
C PHE A 208 -11.96 30.13 12.73
N GLY A 209 -12.04 31.36 13.24
CA GLY A 209 -13.33 32.01 13.50
C GLY A 209 -14.13 32.38 12.25
N ALA A 210 -13.47 32.61 11.10
CA ALA A 210 -14.17 32.82 9.82
C ALA A 210 -14.64 31.48 9.23
N LEU A 211 -13.83 30.43 9.38
CA LEU A 211 -14.18 29.06 9.01
C LEU A 211 -15.44 28.57 9.77
N GLU A 212 -15.46 28.72 11.09
CA GLU A 212 -16.59 28.29 11.93
C GLU A 212 -17.89 29.01 11.55
N ARG A 213 -17.85 30.35 11.40
CA ARG A 213 -19.01 31.14 10.97
C ARG A 213 -19.54 30.73 9.60
N THR A 214 -18.63 30.43 8.67
CA THR A 214 -18.97 29.95 7.32
C THR A 214 -19.67 28.59 7.38
N ILE A 215 -19.14 27.66 8.18
CA ILE A 215 -19.72 26.33 8.37
C ILE A 215 -21.13 26.46 8.97
N GLN A 216 -21.28 27.22 10.06
CA GLN A 216 -22.58 27.44 10.71
C GLN A 216 -23.61 28.06 9.76
N LEU A 217 -23.22 29.06 8.96
CA LEU A 217 -24.12 29.67 7.98
C LEU A 217 -24.56 28.66 6.91
N CYS A 218 -23.63 27.87 6.38
CA CYS A 218 -23.96 26.84 5.39
C CYS A 218 -24.85 25.75 5.98
N GLU A 219 -24.63 25.36 7.24
CA GLU A 219 -25.50 24.42 7.96
C GLU A 219 -26.94 24.94 8.10
N LEU A 220 -27.11 26.23 8.44
CA LEU A 220 -28.42 26.88 8.51
C LEU A 220 -29.13 26.92 7.15
N GLU A 221 -28.39 27.17 6.07
CA GLU A 221 -28.90 27.21 4.68
C GLU A 221 -29.07 25.81 4.06
N GLY A 222 -28.67 24.74 4.77
CA GLY A 222 -28.73 23.36 4.25
C GLY A 222 -27.74 23.06 3.12
N VAL A 223 -26.68 23.85 2.98
CA VAL A 223 -25.64 23.72 1.95
C VAL A 223 -24.49 22.86 2.48
N GLU A 224 -24.04 21.90 1.68
CA GLU A 224 -22.95 21.00 2.08
C GLU A 224 -21.60 21.73 2.13
N VAL A 225 -20.80 21.54 3.19
CA VAL A 225 -19.45 22.13 3.27
C VAL A 225 -18.38 21.05 3.12
N TRP A 226 -17.44 21.29 2.21
CA TRP A 226 -16.28 20.44 1.97
C TRP A 226 -15.01 21.14 2.45
N LEU A 227 -14.49 20.73 3.61
CA LEU A 227 -13.23 21.25 4.11
C LEU A 227 -12.07 20.42 3.55
N LEU A 228 -11.18 21.06 2.79
CA LEU A 228 -9.95 20.41 2.37
C LEU A 228 -9.03 20.20 3.58
N ALA A 229 -8.52 18.98 3.74
CA ALA A 229 -7.62 18.60 4.83
C ALA A 229 -6.13 18.72 4.46
N ASP A 230 -5.80 19.43 3.37
CA ASP A 230 -4.45 19.58 2.83
C ASP A 230 -3.75 20.88 3.28
N PHE A 231 -4.30 21.55 4.30
CA PHE A 231 -3.77 22.81 4.79
C PHE A 231 -2.43 22.68 5.52
N PHE A 232 -2.08 21.48 5.99
CA PHE A 232 -0.74 21.19 6.49
C PHE A 232 0.16 20.72 5.33
N GLN A 233 1.29 21.41 5.09
CA GLN A 233 2.34 20.92 4.17
C GLN A 233 3.09 19.78 4.83
N THR A 234 2.52 18.58 4.81
CA THR A 234 3.26 17.42 5.25
C THR A 234 4.11 16.90 4.09
N ARG A 235 5.44 16.96 4.23
CA ARG A 235 6.37 16.45 3.20
C ARG A 235 6.26 14.93 2.98
N ILE A 236 5.69 14.21 3.94
CA ILE A 236 5.80 12.74 4.06
C ILE A 236 4.48 12.06 4.46
N SER A 237 3.66 12.65 5.34
CA SER A 237 2.50 11.93 5.88
C SER A 237 1.27 11.97 4.99
N HIS A 238 0.52 10.86 4.98
CA HIS A 238 -0.85 10.82 4.45
C HIS A 238 -1.85 11.25 5.53
N VAL A 239 -2.83 12.06 5.14
CA VAL A 239 -3.92 12.51 6.04
C VAL A 239 -5.08 11.54 5.91
N THR A 240 -5.45 10.89 7.00
CA THR A 240 -6.65 10.05 7.07
C THR A 240 -7.63 10.60 8.09
N VAL A 241 -8.92 10.34 7.89
CA VAL A 241 -9.96 10.71 8.85
C VAL A 241 -10.26 9.47 9.69
N ALA A 242 -9.94 9.53 10.98
CA ALA A 242 -10.30 8.53 11.97
C ALA A 242 -11.39 9.06 12.90
N GLU A 243 -12.03 8.17 13.65
CA GLU A 243 -13.02 8.53 14.67
C GLU A 243 -12.60 7.89 16.00
N ILE A 244 -12.51 8.68 17.04
CA ILE A 244 -12.24 8.22 18.41
C ILE A 244 -13.34 8.80 19.32
N HIS A 245 -14.14 7.92 19.92
CA HIS A 245 -15.26 8.29 20.81
C HIS A 245 -16.24 9.32 20.23
N GLY A 246 -16.58 9.21 18.94
CA GLY A 246 -17.51 10.14 18.28
C GLY A 246 -16.87 11.45 17.80
N HIS A 247 -15.57 11.63 18.02
CA HIS A 247 -14.83 12.80 17.55
C HIS A 247 -14.07 12.47 16.27
N PRO A 248 -14.32 13.19 15.15
CA PRO A 248 -13.52 13.05 13.95
C PRO A 248 -12.11 13.61 14.20
N MET A 249 -11.09 12.84 13.84
CA MET A 249 -9.67 13.20 13.97
C MET A 249 -8.99 13.15 12.62
N LEU A 250 -8.16 14.17 12.34
CA LEU A 250 -7.21 14.13 11.23
C LEU A 250 -5.93 13.45 11.73
N VAL A 251 -5.63 12.28 11.19
CA VAL A 251 -4.44 11.49 11.54
C VAL A 251 -3.39 11.68 10.46
N PHE A 252 -2.20 12.13 10.89
CA PHE A 252 -1.02 12.28 10.05
C PHE A 252 -0.08 11.10 10.30
N SER A 253 -0.10 10.10 9.42
CA SER A 253 0.78 8.93 9.53
C SER A 253 1.93 9.04 8.54
N ALA A 254 3.17 8.82 9.01
CA ALA A 254 4.39 8.78 8.20
C ALA A 254 4.81 7.35 7.81
N GLY A 255 4.07 6.34 8.27
CA GLY A 255 4.29 4.92 7.98
C GLY A 255 3.13 4.32 7.19
N HIS A 256 3.35 3.13 6.64
CA HIS A 256 2.33 2.44 5.86
C HIS A 256 1.09 2.13 6.69
N ASP A 257 -0.07 2.50 6.16
CA ASP A 257 -1.35 2.11 6.71
C ASP A 257 -1.46 0.58 6.82
N ALA A 258 -2.30 0.11 7.75
CA ALA A 258 -2.68 -1.29 7.85
C ALA A 258 -3.31 -1.75 6.53
N SER A 259 -2.47 -2.28 5.64
CA SER A 259 -2.83 -2.70 4.29
C SER A 259 -2.80 -4.21 4.20
N TRP A 260 -3.48 -4.78 3.19
CA TRP A 260 -3.37 -6.21 2.90
C TRP A 260 -1.91 -6.63 2.69
N GLN A 261 -1.08 -5.73 2.13
CA GLN A 261 0.35 -5.97 1.92
C GLN A 261 1.08 -6.14 3.26
N ALA A 262 0.72 -5.37 4.29
CA ALA A 262 1.33 -5.49 5.62
C ALA A 262 0.97 -6.82 6.29
N ILE A 263 -0.27 -7.28 6.12
CA ILE A 263 -0.71 -8.61 6.59
C ILE A 263 0.05 -9.70 5.83
N ALA A 264 0.09 -9.63 4.50
CA ALA A 264 0.81 -10.58 3.66
C ALA A 264 2.31 -10.61 4.01
N LYS A 265 2.93 -9.46 4.25
CA LYS A 265 4.32 -9.36 4.74
C LYS A 265 4.50 -10.12 6.04
N GLY A 266 3.61 -9.93 7.02
CA GLY A 266 3.68 -10.66 8.29
C GLY A 266 3.61 -12.18 8.11
N VAL A 267 2.76 -12.67 7.20
CA VAL A 267 2.67 -14.10 6.86
C VAL A 267 3.94 -14.59 6.17
N ILE A 268 4.47 -13.82 5.21
CA ILE A 268 5.72 -14.15 4.49
C ILE A 268 6.91 -14.18 5.46
N ASP A 269 7.02 -13.20 6.35
CA ASP A 269 8.08 -13.13 7.34
C ASP A 269 8.05 -14.35 8.27
N PHE A 270 6.86 -14.71 8.78
CA PHE A 270 6.70 -15.87 9.64
C PHE A 270 6.99 -17.19 8.91
N ALA A 271 6.35 -17.44 7.77
CA ALA A 271 6.50 -18.67 7.00
C ALA A 271 7.93 -18.83 6.47
N GLY A 272 8.52 -17.74 5.97
CA GLY A 272 9.89 -17.71 5.47
C GLY A 272 10.91 -17.95 6.58
N ALA A 273 10.75 -17.32 7.74
CA ALA A 273 11.63 -17.57 8.89
C ALA A 273 11.52 -19.01 9.39
N LEU A 274 10.30 -19.57 9.47
CA LEU A 274 10.08 -20.96 9.88
C LEU A 274 10.74 -21.93 8.91
N ALA A 275 10.52 -21.74 7.59
CA ALA A 275 11.13 -22.58 6.56
C ALA A 275 12.66 -22.52 6.61
N MET A 276 13.25 -21.32 6.76
CA MET A 276 14.70 -21.16 6.86
C MET A 276 15.26 -21.78 8.14
N ILE A 277 14.58 -21.67 9.29
CA ILE A 277 15.02 -22.32 10.53
C ILE A 277 15.07 -23.84 10.35
N VAL A 278 14.02 -24.44 9.77
CA VAL A 278 13.99 -25.89 9.53
C VAL A 278 15.10 -26.30 8.57
N ALA A 279 15.20 -25.64 7.42
CA ALA A 279 16.18 -25.96 6.39
C ALA A 279 17.64 -25.75 6.84
N LEU A 280 17.91 -24.69 7.61
CA LEU A 280 19.26 -24.33 8.07
C LEU A 280 19.57 -24.86 9.47
N SER A 281 18.67 -25.60 10.11
CA SER A 281 18.89 -26.18 11.44
C SER A 281 20.16 -27.04 11.56
N PRO A 282 20.57 -27.85 10.56
CA PRO A 282 21.82 -28.62 10.66
C PRO A 282 23.05 -27.70 10.67
N VAL A 283 23.01 -26.62 9.86
CA VAL A 283 24.09 -25.62 9.79
C VAL A 283 24.18 -24.84 11.10
N MET A 284 23.02 -24.45 11.67
CA MET A 284 22.96 -23.76 12.95
C MET A 284 23.48 -24.63 14.10
N LEU A 285 23.18 -25.93 14.08
CA LEU A 285 23.70 -26.88 15.08
C LEU A 285 25.22 -27.05 14.95
N ALA A 286 25.74 -27.21 13.73
CA ALA A 286 27.18 -27.28 13.49
C ALA A 286 27.90 -26.00 13.93
N ALA A 287 27.34 -24.83 13.63
CA ALA A 287 27.86 -23.55 14.09
C ALA A 287 27.85 -23.43 15.62
N ALA A 288 26.77 -23.88 16.28
CA ALA A 288 26.66 -23.89 17.74
C ALA A 288 27.75 -24.74 18.39
N ILE A 289 28.00 -25.94 17.86
CA ILE A 289 29.06 -26.85 18.32
C ILE A 289 30.44 -26.21 18.10
N ALA A 290 30.70 -25.67 16.90
CA ALA A 290 31.98 -25.04 16.58
C ALA A 290 32.30 -23.87 17.53
N VAL A 291 31.32 -23.00 17.82
CA VAL A 291 31.48 -21.89 18.76
C VAL A 291 31.77 -22.40 20.17
N ARG A 292 31.04 -23.44 20.62
CA ARG A 292 31.19 -24.00 21.97
C ARG A 292 32.55 -24.67 22.20
N LEU A 293 33.09 -25.34 21.18
CA LEU A 293 34.37 -26.05 21.27
C LEU A 293 35.57 -25.11 21.13
N THR A 294 35.43 -23.98 20.45
CA THR A 294 36.57 -23.09 20.13
C THR A 294 36.64 -21.82 20.97
N SER A 295 35.61 -21.53 21.78
CA SER A 295 35.59 -20.34 22.65
C SER A 295 34.84 -20.59 23.95
N ALA A 296 35.36 -20.09 25.08
CA ALA A 296 34.72 -20.23 26.39
C ALA A 296 33.46 -19.34 26.51
N GLY A 297 32.39 -19.85 27.14
CA GLY A 297 31.14 -19.12 27.43
C GLY A 297 29.93 -19.52 26.55
N PRO A 298 28.86 -18.69 26.49
CA PRO A 298 27.61 -19.03 25.80
C PRO A 298 27.71 -19.01 24.27
N VAL A 299 26.99 -19.92 23.62
CA VAL A 299 26.91 -20.02 22.15
C VAL A 299 26.29 -18.77 21.51
N PHE A 300 25.22 -18.25 22.13
CA PHE A 300 24.52 -17.09 21.64
C PHE A 300 25.04 -15.81 22.29
N PHE A 301 25.32 -14.81 21.45
CA PHE A 301 25.48 -13.43 21.85
C PHE A 301 24.10 -12.75 21.86
N ARG A 302 23.84 -11.93 22.87
CA ARG A 302 22.58 -11.22 23.09
C ARG A 302 22.87 -9.74 23.26
N GLN A 303 22.17 -8.89 22.53
CA GLN A 303 22.31 -7.44 22.64
C GLN A 303 20.97 -6.73 22.49
N GLN A 304 20.74 -5.70 23.30
CA GLN A 304 19.58 -4.84 23.16
C GLN A 304 19.70 -3.99 21.90
N ARG A 305 18.66 -4.04 21.07
CA ARG A 305 18.54 -3.27 19.83
C ARG A 305 17.22 -2.53 19.82
N ALA A 306 17.19 -1.39 19.16
CA ALA A 306 15.95 -0.63 18.96
C ALA A 306 15.10 -1.30 17.88
N GLY A 307 13.87 -1.66 18.23
CA GLY A 307 12.87 -2.24 17.34
C GLY A 307 11.84 -1.21 16.86
N LEU A 308 10.64 -1.70 16.54
CA LEU A 308 9.51 -0.87 16.11
C LEU A 308 9.18 0.20 17.17
N ASN A 309 9.03 1.44 16.73
CA ASN A 309 8.83 2.64 17.54
C ASN A 309 9.92 2.88 18.59
N GLY A 310 11.10 2.29 18.40
CA GLY A 310 12.21 2.35 19.34
C GLY A 310 12.09 1.39 20.53
N ARG A 311 11.07 0.51 20.56
CA ARG A 311 10.91 -0.49 21.63
C ARG A 311 12.14 -1.41 21.65
N PRO A 312 12.89 -1.51 22.76
CA PRO A 312 14.04 -2.41 22.84
C PRO A 312 13.65 -3.88 22.71
N PHE A 313 14.46 -4.67 22.02
CA PHE A 313 14.36 -6.12 21.97
C PHE A 313 15.74 -6.77 22.01
N THR A 314 15.80 -8.03 22.44
CA THR A 314 17.05 -8.79 22.52
C THR A 314 17.35 -9.49 21.19
N MET A 315 18.27 -8.95 20.41
CA MET A 315 18.73 -9.56 19.17
C MET A 315 19.67 -10.75 19.47
N LEU A 316 19.44 -11.87 18.80
CA LEU A 316 20.23 -13.09 18.93
C LEU A 316 21.26 -13.21 17.79
N LYS A 317 22.50 -13.56 18.13
CA LYS A 317 23.55 -13.92 17.16
C LYS A 317 24.35 -15.11 17.67
N PHE A 318 25.03 -15.84 16.80
CA PHE A 318 26.11 -16.70 17.26
C PHE A 318 27.28 -15.82 17.70
N ARG A 319 27.92 -16.20 18.81
CA ARG A 319 29.11 -15.50 19.27
C ARG A 319 30.24 -15.70 18.27
N SER A 320 30.68 -14.60 17.67
CA SER A 320 31.84 -14.55 16.77
C SER A 320 33.06 -13.84 17.37
N MET A 321 32.87 -13.12 18.48
CA MET A 321 33.92 -12.35 19.17
C MET A 321 34.31 -12.94 20.52
N VAL A 322 35.46 -12.53 21.04
CA VAL A 322 35.94 -12.84 22.40
C VAL A 322 34.99 -12.26 23.46
N THR A 323 34.97 -12.84 24.66
CA THR A 323 34.00 -12.49 25.72
C THR A 323 34.16 -11.06 26.26
N ASN A 324 35.37 -10.48 26.18
CA ASN A 324 35.67 -9.11 26.59
C ASN A 324 35.59 -8.10 25.43
N ALA A 325 34.95 -8.43 24.32
CA ALA A 325 34.90 -7.58 23.12
C ALA A 325 34.29 -6.19 23.35
N GLU A 326 33.36 -6.04 24.30
CA GLU A 326 32.75 -4.74 24.61
C GLU A 326 33.74 -3.80 25.33
N GLN A 327 34.58 -4.33 26.22
CA GLN A 327 35.66 -3.57 26.88
C GLN A 327 36.68 -3.09 25.84
N LEU A 328 37.11 -4.02 24.97
CA LEU A 328 38.02 -3.72 23.86
C LEU A 328 37.42 -2.73 22.84
N LYS A 329 36.08 -2.59 22.76
CA LYS A 329 35.42 -1.60 21.88
C LYS A 329 35.86 -0.18 22.21
N GLN A 330 35.99 0.14 23.50
CA GLN A 330 36.37 1.48 23.97
C GLN A 330 37.81 1.79 23.59
N GLU A 331 38.71 0.81 23.72
CA GLU A 331 40.13 0.94 23.34
C GLU A 331 40.31 1.08 21.82
N LEU A 332 39.42 0.49 21.02
CA LEU A 332 39.44 0.56 19.56
C LEU A 332 38.65 1.75 18.99
N ALA A 333 38.12 2.65 19.83
CA ALA A 333 37.33 3.81 19.38
C ALA A 333 38.10 4.69 18.38
N ALA A 334 39.42 4.80 18.55
CA ALA A 334 40.30 5.56 17.65
C ALA A 334 40.44 4.95 16.23
N LEU A 335 40.05 3.68 16.06
CA LEU A 335 40.11 2.97 14.77
C LEU A 335 38.75 2.95 14.05
N ASN A 336 37.74 3.68 14.53
CA ASN A 336 36.41 3.69 13.93
C ASN A 336 36.47 4.26 12.49
N GLU A 337 36.03 3.45 11.53
CA GLU A 337 36.01 3.79 10.09
C GLU A 337 34.69 4.43 9.66
N MET A 338 33.68 4.47 10.54
CA MET A 338 32.36 5.05 10.26
C MET A 338 32.19 6.39 10.96
N SER A 339 31.67 7.40 10.23
CA SER A 339 31.26 8.67 10.84
C SER A 339 29.91 8.53 11.55
N GLY A 340 29.70 9.34 12.60
CA GLY A 340 28.45 9.36 13.38
C GLY A 340 28.44 8.38 14.56
N PRO A 341 27.25 8.01 15.08
CA PRO A 341 27.13 7.28 16.34
C PRO A 341 27.45 5.78 16.23
N VAL A 342 27.73 5.28 15.03
CA VAL A 342 27.92 3.84 14.76
C VAL A 342 29.40 3.47 14.77
N PHE A 343 29.71 2.31 15.36
CA PHE A 343 31.07 1.77 15.41
C PHE A 343 31.30 0.68 14.35
N LYS A 344 32.30 0.87 13.48
CA LYS A 344 32.74 -0.10 12.47
C LYS A 344 34.27 -0.07 12.32
N VAL A 345 34.90 -1.24 12.35
CA VAL A 345 36.35 -1.41 12.14
C VAL A 345 36.58 -2.63 11.25
N SER A 346 37.42 -2.51 10.23
CA SER A 346 37.83 -3.63 9.37
C SER A 346 38.92 -4.47 10.06
N ASN A 347 38.93 -5.79 9.86
CA ASN A 347 39.87 -6.72 10.52
C ASN A 347 39.86 -6.62 12.05
N ASP A 348 38.67 -6.56 12.63
CA ASP A 348 38.46 -6.41 14.07
C ASP A 348 39.20 -7.50 14.89
N PRO A 349 40.18 -7.12 15.74
CA PRO A 349 41.00 -8.06 16.50
C PRO A 349 40.20 -8.86 17.54
N ARG A 350 38.96 -8.43 17.85
CA ARG A 350 38.07 -9.11 18.79
C ARG A 350 37.44 -10.36 18.19
N VAL A 351 37.56 -10.58 16.88
CA VAL A 351 36.91 -11.69 16.17
C VAL A 351 37.73 -12.98 16.26
N THR A 352 37.10 -14.06 16.71
CA THR A 352 37.71 -15.39 16.78
C THR A 352 37.93 -16.00 15.39
N ARG A 353 38.80 -17.01 15.26
CA ARG A 353 39.03 -17.71 13.97
C ARG A 353 37.75 -18.31 13.39
N VAL A 354 36.97 -19.02 14.21
CA VAL A 354 35.65 -19.55 13.81
C VAL A 354 34.68 -18.40 13.55
N GLY A 355 34.68 -17.35 14.37
CA GLY A 355 33.85 -16.17 14.18
C GLY A 355 34.09 -15.48 12.84
N ARG A 356 35.32 -15.46 12.34
CA ARG A 356 35.66 -14.93 11.01
C ARG A 356 34.97 -15.72 9.90
N PHE A 357 34.96 -17.05 10.00
CA PHE A 357 34.22 -17.90 9.06
C PHE A 357 32.70 -17.67 9.15
N LEU A 358 32.15 -17.62 10.37
CA LEU A 358 30.71 -17.38 10.57
C LEU A 358 30.27 -16.04 9.98
N ARG A 359 31.02 -14.96 10.23
CA ARG A 359 30.76 -13.62 9.68
C ARG A 359 30.90 -13.58 8.15
N LYS A 360 31.89 -14.30 7.59
CA LYS A 360 32.11 -14.36 6.14
C LYS A 360 30.88 -14.84 5.39
N TRP A 361 30.22 -15.87 5.92
CA TRP A 361 29.04 -16.49 5.33
C TRP A 361 27.73 -16.02 5.96
N SER A 362 27.77 -14.96 6.80
CA SER A 362 26.62 -14.44 7.57
C SER A 362 25.88 -15.51 8.40
N ILE A 363 26.57 -16.60 8.75
CA ILE A 363 26.02 -17.69 9.56
C ILE A 363 25.77 -17.20 11.00
N ASP A 364 26.57 -16.24 11.47
CA ASP A 364 26.42 -15.66 12.80
C ASP A 364 25.09 -14.94 13.02
N GLU A 365 24.41 -14.54 11.94
CA GLU A 365 23.14 -13.84 11.97
C GLU A 365 21.92 -14.76 11.90
N LEU A 366 22.08 -16.06 11.60
CA LEU A 366 20.96 -17.02 11.52
C LEU A 366 20.07 -17.08 12.77
N PRO A 367 20.58 -16.95 14.02
CA PRO A 367 19.71 -16.93 15.20
C PRO A 367 18.69 -15.79 15.22
N GLN A 368 18.89 -14.72 14.43
CA GLN A 368 17.91 -13.64 14.30
C GLN A 368 16.59 -14.11 13.64
N LEU A 369 16.58 -15.25 12.94
CA LEU A 369 15.33 -15.83 12.42
C LEU A 369 14.33 -16.13 13.55
N PHE A 370 14.81 -16.46 14.76
CA PHE A 370 13.93 -16.60 15.93
C PHE A 370 13.32 -15.26 16.38
N ASN A 371 14.04 -14.14 16.21
CA ASN A 371 13.49 -12.81 16.46
C ASN A 371 12.40 -12.45 15.43
N VAL A 372 12.54 -12.91 14.18
CA VAL A 372 11.51 -12.76 13.15
C VAL A 372 10.25 -13.56 13.52
N LEU A 373 10.40 -14.83 13.95
CA LEU A 373 9.26 -15.64 14.40
C LEU A 373 8.52 -15.04 15.61
N ARG A 374 9.24 -14.39 16.54
CA ARG A 374 8.64 -13.67 17.67
C ARG A 374 7.99 -12.35 17.28
N GLY A 375 8.13 -11.93 16.03
CA GLY A 375 7.59 -10.68 15.51
C GLY A 375 8.37 -9.42 15.93
N GLU A 376 9.55 -9.58 16.53
CA GLU A 376 10.44 -8.47 16.91
C GLU A 376 11.17 -7.88 15.70
N MET A 377 11.46 -8.74 14.71
CA MET A 377 12.11 -8.41 13.45
C MET A 377 11.24 -8.84 12.25
N SER A 378 11.66 -8.42 11.07
CA SER A 378 11.15 -8.81 9.75
C SER A 378 12.30 -9.44 8.94
N LEU A 379 11.99 -10.20 7.88
CA LEU A 379 13.05 -10.69 6.98
C LEU A 379 13.74 -9.52 6.27
N VAL A 380 12.95 -8.54 5.83
CA VAL A 380 13.43 -7.31 5.17
C VAL A 380 13.00 -6.08 5.95
N GLY A 381 13.93 -5.16 6.20
CA GLY A 381 13.69 -3.92 6.93
C GLY A 381 14.99 -3.22 7.32
N PRO A 382 14.95 -2.00 7.87
CA PRO A 382 16.15 -1.29 8.32
C PRO A 382 16.98 -2.10 9.32
N ARG A 383 18.30 -2.00 9.27
CA ARG A 383 19.18 -2.79 10.16
C ARG A 383 19.01 -2.38 11.63
N PRO A 384 18.84 -3.32 12.59
CA PRO A 384 18.67 -2.96 13.99
C PRO A 384 19.95 -2.34 14.59
N LEU A 385 19.83 -1.13 15.14
CA LEU A 385 20.94 -0.43 15.82
C LEU A 385 20.89 -0.67 17.33
N PRO A 386 22.04 -0.63 18.03
CA PRO A 386 22.09 -0.63 19.49
C PRO A 386 21.29 0.54 20.05
N VAL A 387 20.67 0.33 21.22
CA VAL A 387 19.86 1.37 21.87
C VAL A 387 20.70 2.61 22.17
N ASP A 388 21.94 2.42 22.60
CA ASP A 388 22.89 3.50 22.92
C ASP A 388 23.34 4.30 21.68
N GLU A 389 23.35 3.69 20.48
CA GLU A 389 23.63 4.44 19.24
C GLU A 389 22.41 5.25 18.79
N VAL A 390 21.20 4.72 19.03
CA VAL A 390 19.92 5.40 18.71
C VAL A 390 19.66 6.59 19.63
N GLU A 391 20.09 6.52 20.88
CA GLU A 391 20.04 7.64 21.83
C GLU A 391 20.98 8.79 21.43
N ARG A 392 22.02 8.51 20.65
CA ARG A 392 23.03 9.46 20.17
C ARG A 392 22.74 10.05 18.78
N PHE A 393 21.50 9.97 18.31
CA PHE A 393 21.14 10.57 17.02
C PHE A 393 21.11 12.10 17.11
N ASP A 394 22.01 12.76 16.37
CA ASP A 394 22.05 14.22 16.27
C ASP A 394 20.87 14.80 15.45
N ASP A 395 20.41 14.06 14.44
CA ASP A 395 19.26 14.43 13.61
C ASP A 395 18.03 13.60 13.98
N LEU A 396 16.98 14.29 14.46
CA LEU A 396 15.70 13.68 14.79
C LEU A 396 15.04 12.98 13.59
N ALA A 397 15.32 13.42 12.36
CA ALA A 397 14.83 12.77 11.15
C ALA A 397 15.30 11.32 11.04
N HIS A 398 16.48 11.00 11.60
CA HIS A 398 17.00 9.63 11.62
C HIS A 398 16.11 8.67 12.42
N ARG A 399 15.34 9.16 13.41
CA ARG A 399 14.43 8.31 14.20
C ARG A 399 13.29 7.72 13.38
N ARG A 400 12.97 8.31 12.22
CA ARG A 400 11.92 7.80 11.31
C ARG A 400 12.19 6.35 10.87
N ARG A 401 13.44 5.91 10.82
CA ARG A 401 13.80 4.51 10.53
C ARG A 401 13.19 3.49 11.51
N LEU A 402 12.83 3.93 12.72
CA LEU A 402 12.21 3.12 13.77
C LEU A 402 10.70 2.94 13.56
N SER A 403 10.09 3.58 12.55
CA SER A 403 8.65 3.48 12.25
C SER A 403 8.23 2.13 11.67
N VAL A 404 9.19 1.27 11.31
CA VAL A 404 8.96 -0.09 10.79
C VAL A 404 9.77 -1.11 11.59
N LYS A 405 9.41 -2.39 11.49
CA LYS A 405 10.20 -3.46 12.11
C LYS A 405 11.60 -3.52 11.48
N PRO A 406 12.66 -3.70 12.28
CA PRO A 406 13.99 -3.90 11.73
C PRO A 406 14.09 -5.23 10.97
N GLY A 407 14.98 -5.28 9.99
CA GLY A 407 15.16 -6.42 9.08
C GLY A 407 16.39 -7.28 9.36
N LEU A 408 16.32 -8.55 8.97
CA LEU A 408 17.48 -9.43 8.83
C LEU A 408 18.38 -8.95 7.68
N THR A 409 17.78 -8.58 6.55
CA THR A 409 18.43 -7.90 5.43
C THR A 409 17.78 -6.54 5.18
N CYS A 410 18.49 -5.67 4.48
CA CYS A 410 18.09 -4.27 4.27
C CYS A 410 18.56 -3.77 2.90
N LEU A 411 17.98 -2.65 2.43
CA LEU A 411 18.32 -2.06 1.14
C LEU A 411 19.82 -1.70 1.06
N TRP A 412 20.36 -1.06 2.11
CA TRP A 412 21.78 -0.70 2.13
C TRP A 412 22.73 -1.91 2.05
N GLN A 413 22.30 -3.06 2.58
CA GLN A 413 23.10 -4.30 2.57
C GLN A 413 23.27 -4.87 1.16
N ILE A 414 22.32 -4.63 0.26
CA ILE A 414 22.44 -5.00 -1.16
C ILE A 414 23.00 -3.88 -2.03
N SER A 415 22.90 -2.61 -1.60
CA SER A 415 23.33 -1.43 -2.37
C SER A 415 24.80 -1.05 -2.21
N GLY A 416 25.63 -1.86 -1.55
CA GLY A 416 27.08 -1.66 -1.53
C GLY A 416 27.80 -1.93 -0.21
N ARG A 417 27.08 -2.23 0.90
CA ARG A 417 27.49 -2.75 2.24
C ARG A 417 28.78 -2.20 2.89
N ASN A 418 29.91 -2.13 2.20
CA ASN A 418 31.15 -1.52 2.67
C ASN A 418 31.48 -0.16 2.07
N ASN A 419 30.84 0.25 0.97
CA ASN A 419 31.11 1.55 0.36
C ASN A 419 30.37 2.72 1.01
N VAL A 420 29.46 2.47 1.95
CA VAL A 420 28.83 3.53 2.73
C VAL A 420 29.63 3.75 4.01
N SER A 421 30.46 4.79 3.99
CA SER A 421 31.24 5.27 5.14
C SER A 421 30.51 6.34 5.96
N ASP A 422 29.46 6.94 5.40
CA ASP A 422 28.64 7.98 6.04
C ASP A 422 27.32 7.43 6.58
N PHE A 423 27.07 7.64 7.87
CA PHE A 423 25.81 7.27 8.51
C PHE A 423 24.59 7.96 7.88
N ARG A 424 24.72 9.19 7.37
CA ARG A 424 23.61 9.89 6.72
C ARG A 424 23.14 9.17 5.45
N GLU A 425 24.09 8.65 4.67
CA GLU A 425 23.80 7.89 3.46
C GLU A 425 23.15 6.55 3.78
N TRP A 426 23.56 5.89 4.87
CA TRP A 426 22.86 4.70 5.36
C TRP A 426 21.42 5.05 5.74
N VAL A 427 21.21 6.09 6.55
CA VAL A 427 19.85 6.51 6.92
C VAL A 427 19.03 6.87 5.69
N ARG A 428 19.62 7.52 4.67
CA ARG A 428 18.95 7.81 3.38
C ARG A 428 18.41 6.53 2.73
N LEU A 429 19.20 5.47 2.68
CA LEU A 429 18.77 4.17 2.12
C LEU A 429 17.72 3.47 2.99
N ASP A 430 17.81 3.57 4.31
CA ASP A 430 16.77 3.07 5.21
C ASP A 430 15.44 3.81 4.99
N LEU A 431 15.48 5.13 4.80
CA LEU A 431 14.30 5.94 4.52
C LEU A 431 13.76 5.69 3.11
N GLU A 432 14.62 5.50 2.11
CA GLU A 432 14.21 5.15 0.74
C GLU A 432 13.43 3.83 0.70
N TYR A 433 13.87 2.84 1.49
CA TYR A 433 13.12 1.60 1.69
C TYR A 433 11.75 1.86 2.32
N ILE A 434 11.68 2.68 3.36
CA ILE A 434 10.42 3.01 4.05
C ILE A 434 9.49 3.81 3.14
N ASP A 435 10.00 4.70 2.30
CA ASP A 435 9.18 5.54 1.42
C ASP A 435 8.62 4.78 0.22
N ASN A 436 9.34 3.76 -0.25
CA ASN A 436 8.99 3.00 -1.47
C ASN A 436 8.64 1.54 -1.18
N TRP A 437 8.29 1.22 0.06
CA TRP A 437 8.06 -0.16 0.45
C TRP A 437 6.91 -0.77 -0.35
N SER A 438 7.16 -1.99 -0.82
CA SER A 438 6.18 -2.88 -1.42
C SER A 438 6.64 -4.32 -1.21
N LEU A 439 5.71 -5.27 -1.28
CA LEU A 439 6.07 -6.69 -1.27
C LEU A 439 7.06 -7.06 -2.39
N TRP A 440 6.96 -6.38 -3.53
CA TRP A 440 7.89 -6.59 -4.64
C TRP A 440 9.31 -6.11 -4.30
N LEU A 441 9.45 -4.97 -3.61
CA LEU A 441 10.73 -4.49 -3.13
C LEU A 441 11.35 -5.46 -2.12
N ASP A 442 10.54 -6.02 -1.20
CA ASP A 442 11.02 -7.04 -0.25
C ASP A 442 11.54 -8.29 -0.98
N ILE A 443 10.79 -8.81 -1.96
CA ILE A 443 11.23 -9.96 -2.78
C ILE A 443 12.54 -9.64 -3.50
N LYS A 444 12.64 -8.45 -4.11
CA LYS A 444 13.86 -7.98 -4.77
C LYS A 444 15.04 -7.99 -3.80
N ILE A 445 14.88 -7.42 -2.61
CA ILE A 445 15.95 -7.37 -1.59
C ILE A 445 16.36 -8.79 -1.16
N LEU A 446 15.41 -9.70 -0.93
CA LEU A 446 15.72 -11.09 -0.58
C LEU A 446 16.52 -11.80 -1.68
N LEU A 447 16.10 -11.66 -2.94
CA LEU A 447 16.80 -12.26 -4.09
C LEU A 447 18.23 -11.74 -4.23
N PHE A 448 18.43 -10.42 -4.09
CA PHE A 448 19.77 -9.82 -4.14
C PHE A 448 20.62 -10.11 -2.90
N THR A 449 20.01 -10.50 -1.78
CA THR A 449 20.74 -10.90 -0.58
C THR A 449 21.46 -12.24 -0.77
N VAL A 450 20.91 -13.16 -1.55
CA VAL A 450 21.48 -14.52 -1.75
C VAL A 450 22.90 -14.47 -2.32
N PRO A 451 23.17 -13.81 -3.48
CA PRO A 451 24.54 -13.68 -3.99
C PRO A 451 25.49 -12.93 -3.05
N ALA A 452 24.97 -11.94 -2.30
CA ALA A 452 25.78 -11.18 -1.35
C ALA A 452 26.28 -12.05 -0.18
N VAL A 453 25.49 -13.03 0.27
CA VAL A 453 25.89 -13.99 1.30
C VAL A 453 26.89 -15.01 0.76
N PHE A 454 26.67 -15.53 -0.46
CA PHE A 454 27.54 -16.55 -1.06
C PHE A 454 28.87 -16.02 -1.62
N SER A 455 28.94 -14.75 -2.02
CA SER A 455 30.20 -14.15 -2.50
C SER A 455 31.19 -13.85 -1.36
N GLY A 456 30.72 -13.78 -0.10
CA GLY A 456 31.51 -13.27 1.02
C GLY A 456 31.98 -11.82 0.83
N ALA A 457 31.49 -11.13 -0.20
CA ALA A 457 31.86 -9.78 -0.54
C ALA A 457 31.34 -8.84 0.56
N GLY A 458 32.27 -8.16 1.23
CA GLY A 458 31.97 -7.19 2.28
C GLY A 458 32.16 -7.67 3.73
N ALA A 459 32.50 -8.95 3.96
CA ALA A 459 32.85 -9.45 5.28
C ALA A 459 34.37 -9.32 5.53
N ARG A 460 34.82 -8.13 5.91
CA ARG A 460 36.16 -7.88 6.46
C ARG A 460 36.03 -7.29 7.86
#